data_AF-A0A2T6CNV6-F1
#
_entry.id   AF-A0A2T6CNV6-F1
#
_cell.length_a   1.000
_cell.length_b   1.000
_cell.length_c   1.000
_cell.angle_alpha   90.00
_cell.angle_beta   90.00
_cell.angle_gamma   90.00
#
_symmetry.space_group_name_H-M   'P 1'
#
loop_
_entity.id
_entity.type
_entity.pdbx_description
1 polymer ?
#
loop_
_entity_poly.entity_id
_entity_poly.type
_entity_poly.pdbx_seq_one_letter_code
_entity_poly.pdbx_strand_id
1 'polypeptide(L)'
;MSEELKKFFLIPQNCSPTAIVLSLHENEIAKFKFTTLKLGDDSIKLPGIEFKKLSVEYSVPEQLERTEVISLAKSFLDQRLHENKKIDKDEDAEANAEAAQSESVEESADYLEPLVEEQSEEEDNLEGDDSPDQPLEIGTSILQKLRDKLDHDEEVTDELYSTLCDMLKPALVIDGQHRLFGAASVEENIPFLACALVEPEWREQVFQFAVINDRAEGIPKPFITALAGMSLTGDELQKLTERLSQAGVQLWEVEVMQRIGLFQESPFNGLIEFKVGANSQKGLGYQTMKTLGKQWYEPSKNAALDQLMRMLYQKTDGKKLSKKTMFQKWQDPTALDWFTFFLEFWKKVQQKFAPLGMWVPHGSQLMTAVGLLIFQEVFFIKASGMLSMVELQDVDSSDRKAEIMKTYSKVVDKYLEKFEKKHFTKPWRGSLNHPDGKAALRDYFGDIYDGLSTTNHKLFRDE
;
A
#
# COMPACT_ATOMS: atom_id res chain seq x y z
N MET A 1 -23.38 31.88 -15.06
CA MET A 1 -23.18 31.88 -16.53
C MET A 1 -23.75 33.10 -17.23
N SER A 2 -22.86 34.01 -17.64
CA SER A 2 -23.17 35.11 -18.56
C SER A 2 -23.60 34.60 -19.95
N GLU A 3 -24.34 35.42 -20.70
CA GLU A 3 -24.72 35.11 -22.08
C GLU A 3 -23.54 35.08 -23.07
N GLU A 4 -22.34 35.51 -22.65
CA GLU A 4 -21.11 35.41 -23.43
C GLU A 4 -20.39 34.09 -23.15
N LEU A 5 -20.32 33.67 -21.87
CA LEU A 5 -19.75 32.38 -21.47
C LEU A 5 -20.60 31.20 -21.97
N LYS A 6 -21.94 31.32 -22.01
CA LYS A 6 -22.81 30.35 -22.72
C LYS A 6 -22.41 30.17 -24.17
N LYS A 7 -22.20 31.27 -24.90
CA LYS A 7 -21.85 31.24 -26.33
C LYS A 7 -20.42 30.74 -26.56
N PHE A 8 -19.52 31.02 -25.62
CA PHE A 8 -18.16 30.50 -25.63
C PHE A 8 -18.15 28.96 -25.56
N PHE A 9 -18.83 28.36 -24.58
CA PHE A 9 -18.85 26.90 -24.40
C PHE A 9 -19.78 26.14 -25.36
N LEU A 10 -20.64 26.82 -26.12
CA LEU A 10 -21.39 26.21 -27.24
C LEU A 10 -20.52 25.90 -28.47
N ILE A 11 -19.27 26.37 -28.50
CA ILE A 11 -18.29 26.07 -29.54
C ILE A 11 -17.50 24.82 -29.11
N PRO A 12 -17.54 23.69 -29.84
CA PRO A 12 -16.93 22.43 -29.40
C PRO A 12 -15.42 22.51 -29.09
N GLN A 13 -14.71 23.43 -29.74
CA GLN A 13 -13.28 23.68 -29.53
C GLN A 13 -12.97 24.36 -28.18
N ASN A 14 -13.98 24.91 -27.50
CA ASN A 14 -13.85 25.59 -26.22
C ASN A 14 -14.30 24.72 -25.02
N CYS A 15 -14.87 23.53 -25.29
CA CYS A 15 -15.14 22.54 -24.25
C CYS A 15 -13.83 22.03 -23.62
N SER A 16 -13.88 21.54 -22.37
CA SER A 16 -12.71 20.89 -21.77
C SER A 16 -12.29 19.67 -22.63
N PRO A 17 -11.02 19.57 -23.04
CA PRO A 17 -10.58 18.55 -24.01
C PRO A 17 -10.53 17.13 -23.42
N THR A 18 -10.57 17.01 -22.09
CA THR A 18 -10.63 15.75 -21.35
C THR A 18 -11.92 15.69 -20.53
N ALA A 19 -12.59 14.55 -20.56
CA ALA A 19 -13.78 14.32 -19.74
C ALA A 19 -13.42 14.32 -18.25
N ILE A 20 -14.30 14.82 -17.38
CA ILE A 20 -14.26 14.46 -15.96
C ILE A 20 -14.73 13.01 -15.82
N VAL A 21 -14.18 12.25 -14.87
CA VAL A 21 -14.58 10.86 -14.63
C VAL A 21 -15.26 10.76 -13.27
N LEU A 22 -16.45 10.18 -13.27
CA LEU A 22 -17.35 10.12 -12.11
C LEU A 22 -17.77 8.69 -11.81
N SER A 23 -17.84 8.32 -10.54
CA SER A 23 -18.73 7.26 -10.07
C SER A 23 -20.08 7.85 -9.68
N LEU A 24 -21.17 7.17 -9.98
CA LEU A 24 -22.54 7.53 -9.60
C LEU A 24 -23.18 6.36 -8.84
N HIS A 25 -23.75 6.66 -7.67
CA HIS A 25 -24.48 5.71 -6.82
C HIS A 25 -25.87 6.19 -6.42
N GLU A 26 -26.87 5.35 -6.66
CA GLU A 26 -28.17 5.47 -6.01
C GLU A 26 -28.05 5.08 -4.53
N ASN A 27 -28.71 5.85 -3.67
CA ASN A 27 -28.85 5.55 -2.25
C ASN A 27 -30.23 6.05 -1.76
N GLU A 28 -30.50 5.98 -0.45
CA GLU A 28 -31.80 6.40 0.09
C GLU A 28 -32.13 7.87 -0.22
N ILE A 29 -31.11 8.73 -0.33
CA ILE A 29 -31.23 10.17 -0.61
C ILE A 29 -30.85 10.59 -2.03
N ALA A 30 -30.44 9.67 -2.92
CA ALA A 30 -29.95 9.97 -4.27
C ALA A 30 -30.48 8.99 -5.33
N LYS A 31 -31.08 9.49 -6.42
CA LYS A 31 -31.72 8.67 -7.47
C LYS A 31 -31.46 9.19 -8.88
N PHE A 32 -31.35 8.28 -9.84
CA PHE A 32 -30.96 8.52 -11.22
C PHE A 32 -32.08 8.18 -12.21
N LYS A 33 -32.31 9.10 -13.14
CA LYS A 33 -33.43 9.01 -14.08
C LYS A 33 -32.98 9.23 -15.51
N PHE A 34 -32.81 8.12 -16.23
CA PHE A 34 -32.46 8.11 -17.65
C PHE A 34 -33.71 8.26 -18.53
N THR A 35 -33.89 9.43 -19.13
CA THR A 35 -35.02 9.72 -20.03
C THR A 35 -34.53 9.76 -21.48
N THR A 36 -35.05 8.89 -22.35
CA THR A 36 -34.66 8.82 -23.77
C THR A 36 -34.91 10.15 -24.49
N LEU A 37 -33.85 10.69 -25.11
CA LEU A 37 -33.91 11.91 -25.90
C LEU A 37 -34.33 11.57 -27.33
N LYS A 38 -35.42 12.18 -27.80
CA LYS A 38 -35.74 12.22 -29.22
C LYS A 38 -34.83 13.25 -29.89
N LEU A 39 -33.72 12.77 -30.46
CA LEU A 39 -32.94 13.56 -31.42
C LEU A 39 -33.81 13.85 -32.67
N GLY A 40 -33.51 14.95 -33.36
CA GLY A 40 -34.18 15.30 -34.62
C GLY A 40 -33.84 14.33 -35.77
N ASP A 41 -34.63 14.34 -36.84
CA ASP A 41 -34.50 13.37 -37.94
C ASP A 41 -33.13 13.42 -38.66
N ASP A 42 -32.47 14.58 -38.70
CA ASP A 42 -31.12 14.78 -39.26
C ASP A 42 -29.97 14.25 -38.37
N SER A 43 -30.27 13.58 -37.25
CA SER A 43 -29.26 13.11 -36.29
C SER A 43 -28.52 11.85 -36.72
N ILE A 44 -27.23 11.78 -36.38
CA ILE A 44 -26.37 10.62 -36.66
C ILE A 44 -26.78 9.44 -35.76
N LYS A 45 -27.45 8.45 -36.36
CA LYS A 45 -27.78 7.18 -35.70
C LYS A 45 -26.55 6.28 -35.64
N LEU A 46 -25.84 6.33 -34.52
CA LEU A 46 -24.72 5.44 -34.22
C LEU A 46 -25.24 4.08 -33.70
N PRO A 47 -24.86 2.94 -34.30
CA PRO A 47 -25.31 1.62 -33.83
C PRO A 47 -24.90 1.36 -32.38
N GLY A 48 -25.84 0.89 -31.56
CA GLY A 48 -25.60 0.55 -30.15
C GLY A 48 -25.51 1.73 -29.18
N ILE A 49 -25.67 2.98 -29.63
CA ILE A 49 -25.61 4.17 -28.77
C ILE A 49 -27.00 4.76 -28.57
N GLU A 50 -27.47 4.79 -27.31
CA GLU A 50 -28.74 5.41 -26.93
C GLU A 50 -28.51 6.78 -26.29
N PHE A 51 -29.16 7.81 -26.83
CA PHE A 51 -29.10 9.16 -26.28
C PHE A 51 -30.17 9.34 -25.20
N LYS A 52 -29.74 9.55 -23.95
CA LYS A 52 -30.61 9.75 -22.79
C LYS A 52 -30.19 10.98 -22.01
N LYS A 53 -31.16 11.73 -21.48
CA LYS A 53 -30.92 12.71 -20.42
C LYS A 53 -30.88 11.95 -19.10
N LEU A 54 -29.72 11.89 -18.47
CA LEU A 54 -29.63 11.64 -17.03
C LEU A 54 -30.19 12.85 -16.28
N SER A 55 -31.01 12.61 -15.27
CA SER A 55 -31.36 13.58 -14.23
C SER A 55 -31.04 12.94 -12.88
N VAL A 56 -30.37 13.69 -12.00
CA VAL A 56 -30.06 13.27 -10.63
C VAL A 56 -31.01 14.02 -9.70
N GLU A 57 -31.78 13.29 -8.91
CA GLU A 57 -32.67 13.83 -7.88
C GLU A 57 -32.08 13.41 -6.53
N TYR A 58 -31.61 14.37 -5.70
CA TYR A 58 -30.98 14.07 -4.41
C TYR A 58 -31.27 15.11 -3.33
N SER A 59 -31.24 14.68 -2.06
CA SER A 59 -31.24 15.57 -0.88
C SER A 59 -29.81 15.98 -0.53
N VAL A 60 -29.58 17.24 -0.20
CA VAL A 60 -28.26 17.75 0.21
C VAL A 60 -27.93 17.23 1.62
N PRO A 61 -26.88 16.40 1.82
CA PRO A 61 -26.57 15.82 3.15
C PRO A 61 -26.38 16.87 4.24
N GLU A 62 -25.76 18.00 3.90
CA GLU A 62 -25.53 19.14 4.79
C GLU A 62 -26.81 19.90 5.21
N GLN A 63 -27.98 19.49 4.73
CA GLN A 63 -29.30 20.02 5.10
C GLN A 63 -30.18 19.02 5.86
N LEU A 64 -29.69 17.78 6.07
CA LEU A 64 -30.37 16.76 6.87
C LEU A 64 -30.03 16.91 8.35
N GLU A 65 -30.81 16.26 9.22
CA GLU A 65 -30.48 16.22 10.66
C GLU A 65 -29.25 15.34 10.92
N ARG A 66 -28.42 15.68 11.93
CA ARG A 66 -27.14 15.00 12.19
C ARG A 66 -27.31 13.48 12.35
N THR A 67 -28.39 13.07 13.01
CA THR A 67 -28.76 11.66 13.24
C THR A 67 -29.25 10.95 11.98
N GLU A 68 -29.85 11.66 11.02
CA GLU A 68 -30.28 11.13 9.72
C GLU A 68 -29.05 10.82 8.85
N VAL A 69 -28.09 11.75 8.75
CA VAL A 69 -26.79 11.55 8.08
C VAL A 69 -26.04 10.36 8.69
N ILE A 70 -25.97 10.26 10.02
CA ILE A 70 -25.33 9.13 10.71
C ILE A 70 -26.07 7.81 10.38
N SER A 71 -27.40 7.78 10.39
CA SER A 71 -28.18 6.58 10.03
C SER A 71 -27.99 6.15 8.58
N LEU A 72 -27.91 7.10 7.64
CA LEU A 72 -27.65 6.85 6.23
C LEU A 72 -26.22 6.33 6.00
N ALA A 73 -25.23 6.90 6.68
CA ALA A 73 -23.85 6.44 6.66
C ALA A 73 -23.70 5.02 7.23
N LYS A 74 -24.45 4.67 8.28
CA LYS A 74 -24.55 3.29 8.79
C LYS A 74 -25.15 2.35 7.76
N SER A 75 -26.27 2.72 7.14
CA SER A 75 -26.94 1.95 6.07
C SER A 75 -25.97 1.61 4.93
N PHE A 76 -25.20 2.61 4.46
CA PHE A 76 -24.16 2.45 3.43
C PHE A 76 -23.01 1.52 3.87
N LEU A 77 -22.46 1.73 5.07
CA LEU A 77 -21.38 0.88 5.60
C LEU A 77 -21.84 -0.57 5.85
N ASP A 78 -23.06 -0.76 6.37
CA ASP A 78 -23.66 -2.08 6.62
C ASP A 78 -23.94 -2.82 5.31
N GLN A 79 -24.39 -2.12 4.25
CA GLN A 79 -24.49 -2.68 2.90
C GLN A 79 -23.12 -3.16 2.41
N ARG A 80 -22.09 -2.30 2.48
CA ARG A 80 -20.72 -2.65 2.05
C ARG A 80 -20.18 -3.87 2.80
N LEU A 81 -20.30 -3.88 4.13
CA LEU A 81 -19.88 -4.99 4.99
C LEU A 81 -20.69 -6.28 4.74
N HIS A 82 -21.87 -6.20 4.13
CA HIS A 82 -22.69 -7.36 3.74
C HIS A 82 -22.39 -7.87 2.32
N GLU A 83 -22.12 -6.98 1.37
CA GLU A 83 -21.74 -7.33 -0.01
C GLU A 83 -20.47 -8.19 -0.03
N ASN A 84 -19.46 -7.82 0.76
CA ASN A 84 -18.26 -8.63 1.01
C ASN A 84 -18.65 -10.07 1.42
N LYS A 85 -19.45 -10.22 2.49
CA LYS A 85 -19.89 -11.50 3.10
C LYS A 85 -20.83 -12.36 2.24
N LYS A 86 -21.12 -11.92 1.02
CA LYS A 86 -21.85 -12.64 -0.02
C LYS A 86 -20.90 -13.19 -1.09
N ILE A 87 -19.90 -12.42 -1.49
CA ILE A 87 -18.85 -12.83 -2.45
C ILE A 87 -18.19 -14.12 -1.96
N ASP A 88 -17.76 -14.15 -0.69
CA ASP A 88 -17.12 -15.31 -0.04
C ASP A 88 -17.92 -16.63 -0.20
N LYS A 89 -19.26 -16.54 -0.27
CA LYS A 89 -20.17 -17.70 -0.28
C LYS A 89 -20.59 -18.14 -1.67
N ASP A 90 -20.72 -17.20 -2.59
CA ASP A 90 -21.01 -17.53 -3.99
C ASP A 90 -19.73 -18.11 -4.66
N GLU A 91 -18.53 -17.68 -4.25
CA GLU A 91 -17.27 -18.15 -4.82
C GLU A 91 -16.75 -19.48 -4.23
N ASP A 92 -17.15 -19.87 -3.02
CA ASP A 92 -16.96 -21.23 -2.48
C ASP A 92 -17.56 -22.31 -3.42
N ALA A 93 -18.57 -21.93 -4.22
CA ALA A 93 -19.18 -22.78 -5.24
C ALA A 93 -18.43 -22.74 -6.59
N GLU A 94 -17.88 -21.60 -7.02
CA GLU A 94 -17.20 -21.46 -8.32
C GLU A 94 -15.72 -21.86 -8.29
N ALA A 95 -15.02 -21.70 -7.15
CA ALA A 95 -13.63 -22.17 -6.99
C ALA A 95 -13.49 -23.70 -7.14
N ASN A 96 -14.58 -24.45 -6.89
CA ASN A 96 -14.68 -25.89 -7.16
C ASN A 96 -14.78 -26.24 -8.66
N ALA A 97 -14.99 -25.27 -9.55
CA ALA A 97 -15.13 -25.47 -11.00
C ALA A 97 -13.90 -25.00 -11.81
N GLU A 98 -13.26 -23.89 -11.45
CA GLU A 98 -12.25 -23.23 -12.30
C GLU A 98 -10.78 -23.62 -12.06
N ALA A 99 -10.51 -24.57 -11.15
CA ALA A 99 -9.16 -25.08 -10.85
C ALA A 99 -8.50 -25.91 -11.99
N ALA A 100 -8.81 -25.61 -13.25
CA ALA A 100 -8.60 -26.50 -14.39
C ALA A 100 -8.13 -25.84 -15.70
N GLN A 101 -7.55 -24.62 -15.72
CA GLN A 101 -6.75 -24.18 -16.89
C GLN A 101 -5.73 -23.03 -16.71
N SER A 102 -4.54 -23.28 -17.29
CA SER A 102 -3.58 -22.34 -17.95
C SER A 102 -2.80 -21.24 -17.18
N GLU A 103 -1.50 -21.51 -17.05
CA GLU A 103 -0.35 -20.59 -17.25
C GLU A 103 -0.44 -19.80 -18.58
N SER A 104 0.32 -18.73 -18.91
CA SER A 104 1.11 -17.70 -18.20
C SER A 104 1.68 -16.72 -19.26
N VAL A 105 2.00 -15.45 -18.91
CA VAL A 105 2.80 -14.55 -19.77
C VAL A 105 3.76 -13.70 -18.91
N GLU A 106 4.95 -13.40 -19.42
CA GLU A 106 5.95 -12.49 -18.84
C GLU A 106 6.17 -11.28 -19.76
N GLU A 107 6.41 -10.07 -19.23
CA GLU A 107 7.47 -9.21 -19.76
C GLU A 107 7.99 -8.18 -18.73
N SER A 108 8.88 -7.27 -19.15
CA SER A 108 9.86 -6.59 -18.28
C SER A 108 9.79 -5.06 -18.27
N ALA A 109 10.41 -4.44 -17.28
CA ALA A 109 10.56 -2.98 -17.15
C ALA A 109 11.91 -2.62 -16.51
N ASP A 110 12.45 -1.43 -16.84
CA ASP A 110 13.64 -0.83 -16.22
C ASP A 110 13.57 0.72 -16.33
N TYR A 111 14.51 1.42 -15.71
CA TYR A 111 14.63 2.88 -15.48
C TYR A 111 13.87 3.48 -14.28
N LEU A 112 14.55 4.45 -13.64
CA LEU A 112 14.17 5.16 -12.41
C LEU A 112 14.86 6.54 -12.41
N GLU A 113 14.18 7.59 -11.95
CA GLU A 113 14.80 8.84 -11.45
C GLU A 113 14.07 9.34 -10.17
N PRO A 114 14.67 10.25 -9.36
CA PRO A 114 14.22 10.56 -7.99
C PRO A 114 13.77 12.01 -7.76
N LEU A 115 13.25 12.30 -6.54
CA LEU A 115 13.28 13.54 -5.69
C LEU A 115 11.99 13.56 -4.81
N VAL A 116 12.05 13.69 -3.47
CA VAL A 116 12.24 14.87 -2.59
C VAL A 116 11.03 15.83 -2.63
N GLU A 117 10.35 16.19 -1.52
CA GLU A 117 10.31 15.71 -0.11
C GLU A 117 8.87 16.00 0.46
N GLU A 118 8.58 15.68 1.74
CA GLU A 118 7.39 16.11 2.54
C GLU A 118 6.07 15.23 2.49
N GLN A 119 5.12 15.02 3.46
CA GLN A 119 4.87 15.14 4.95
C GLN A 119 3.38 14.64 5.27
N SER A 120 2.60 14.70 6.41
CA SER A 120 2.35 15.62 7.58
C SER A 120 1.74 14.97 8.91
N GLU A 121 1.82 15.63 10.10
CA GLU A 121 1.56 15.09 11.48
C GLU A 121 0.18 15.34 12.15
N GLU A 122 -0.38 14.31 12.79
CA GLU A 122 -0.61 14.12 14.25
C GLU A 122 -1.40 12.80 14.48
N GLU A 123 -1.42 12.26 15.70
CA GLU A 123 -1.78 10.84 16.01
C GLU A 123 -2.42 10.68 17.39
N ASP A 124 -3.23 9.64 17.60
CA ASP A 124 -3.66 9.17 18.92
C ASP A 124 -3.86 7.63 18.95
N ASN A 125 -3.75 7.00 20.14
CA ASN A 125 -3.62 5.54 20.29
C ASN A 125 -4.90 4.82 20.74
N LEU A 126 -5.14 3.59 20.24
CA LEU A 126 -5.95 2.56 20.92
C LEU A 126 -5.39 1.14 20.69
N GLU A 127 -5.62 0.26 21.67
CA GLU A 127 -5.06 -1.10 21.76
C GLU A 127 -5.89 -2.15 20.95
N GLY A 128 -5.35 -3.36 20.76
CA GLY A 128 -5.90 -4.41 19.90
C GLY A 128 -6.30 -5.71 20.60
N ASP A 129 -6.79 -6.66 19.81
CA ASP A 129 -7.15 -8.04 20.19
C ASP A 129 -6.46 -9.03 19.22
N ASP A 130 -6.15 -10.25 19.66
CA ASP A 130 -5.30 -11.21 18.94
C ASP A 130 -6.07 -12.50 18.59
N SER A 131 -6.29 -12.75 17.29
CA SER A 131 -6.71 -14.06 16.77
C SER A 131 -5.87 -14.47 15.54
N PRO A 132 -5.29 -15.69 15.52
CA PRO A 132 -4.53 -16.17 14.36
C PRO A 132 -5.45 -16.74 13.27
N ASP A 133 -4.88 -16.89 12.07
CA ASP A 133 -5.40 -17.66 10.93
C ASP A 133 -6.71 -17.13 10.28
N GLN A 134 -6.79 -15.81 10.04
CA GLN A 134 -7.65 -15.23 9.00
C GLN A 134 -6.82 -14.49 7.93
N PRO A 135 -7.21 -14.51 6.64
CA PRO A 135 -6.60 -13.67 5.60
C PRO A 135 -6.83 -12.18 5.91
N LEU A 136 -6.01 -11.29 5.33
CA LEU A 136 -5.89 -9.90 5.77
C LEU A 136 -7.14 -9.04 5.45
N GLU A 137 -8.14 -9.09 6.31
CA GLU A 137 -9.33 -8.22 6.30
C GLU A 137 -9.06 -6.79 6.80
N ILE A 138 -7.96 -6.15 6.39
CA ILE A 138 -7.61 -4.78 6.82
C ILE A 138 -8.72 -3.79 6.45
N GLY A 139 -9.21 -3.83 5.20
CA GLY A 139 -10.31 -2.97 4.75
C GLY A 139 -11.62 -3.22 5.51
N THR A 140 -11.98 -4.50 5.77
CA THR A 140 -13.17 -4.80 6.59
C THR A 140 -13.00 -4.30 8.02
N SER A 141 -11.83 -4.47 8.64
CA SER A 141 -11.55 -4.01 10.00
C SER A 141 -11.63 -2.48 10.12
N ILE A 142 -11.13 -1.73 9.14
CA ILE A 142 -11.24 -0.26 9.10
C ILE A 142 -12.70 0.18 8.94
N LEU A 143 -13.45 -0.44 8.03
CA LEU A 143 -14.87 -0.12 7.81
C LEU A 143 -15.73 -0.51 9.02
N GLN A 144 -15.44 -1.63 9.68
CA GLN A 144 -16.11 -2.05 10.92
C GLN A 144 -15.80 -1.06 12.05
N LYS A 145 -14.53 -0.70 12.28
CA LYS A 145 -14.15 0.31 13.30
C LYS A 145 -14.82 1.67 13.05
N LEU A 146 -14.92 2.10 11.79
CA LEU A 146 -15.68 3.30 11.42
C LEU A 146 -17.17 3.13 11.74
N ARG A 147 -17.76 2.00 11.37
CA ARG A 147 -19.17 1.66 11.61
C ARG A 147 -19.52 1.59 13.11
N ASP A 148 -18.61 1.09 13.93
CA ASP A 148 -18.75 0.97 15.40
C ASP A 148 -18.64 2.35 16.08
N LYS A 149 -17.75 3.23 15.58
CA LYS A 149 -17.69 4.64 16.03
C LYS A 149 -19.00 5.38 15.79
N LEU A 150 -19.70 5.11 14.68
CA LEU A 150 -21.00 5.75 14.41
C LEU A 150 -22.10 5.34 15.41
N ASP A 151 -21.96 4.24 16.16
CA ASP A 151 -22.90 3.88 17.23
C ASP A 151 -22.73 4.68 18.53
N HIS A 152 -21.72 5.57 18.58
CA HIS A 152 -21.43 6.48 19.68
C HIS A 152 -21.46 7.92 19.16
N ASP A 153 -22.61 8.60 19.26
CA ASP A 153 -22.82 9.96 18.72
C ASP A 153 -21.76 10.97 19.25
N GLU A 154 -21.25 10.75 20.47
CA GLU A 154 -20.19 11.53 21.10
C GLU A 154 -18.80 11.39 20.45
N GLU A 155 -18.54 10.31 19.69
CA GLU A 155 -17.29 10.12 18.92
C GLU A 155 -17.35 10.76 17.53
N VAL A 156 -18.54 11.17 17.06
CA VAL A 156 -18.73 11.78 15.74
C VAL A 156 -18.32 13.25 15.78
N THR A 157 -17.02 13.51 15.56
CA THR A 157 -16.47 14.86 15.38
C THR A 157 -17.09 15.57 14.18
N ASP A 158 -16.98 16.91 14.11
CA ASP A 158 -17.50 17.67 12.96
C ASP A 158 -16.71 17.42 11.65
N GLU A 159 -15.43 17.04 11.76
CA GLU A 159 -14.62 16.59 10.62
C GLU A 159 -15.09 15.23 10.09
N LEU A 160 -15.37 14.28 11.00
CA LEU A 160 -15.98 13.00 10.63
C LEU A 160 -17.36 13.24 10.03
N TYR A 161 -18.19 14.10 10.63
CA TYR A 161 -19.51 14.45 10.10
C TYR A 161 -19.45 15.03 8.69
N SER A 162 -18.52 15.94 8.40
CA SER A 162 -18.30 16.44 7.03
C SER A 162 -17.94 15.31 6.07
N THR A 163 -17.11 14.36 6.52
CA THR A 163 -16.71 13.19 5.73
C THR A 163 -17.91 12.25 5.46
N LEU A 164 -18.85 12.09 6.40
CA LEU A 164 -20.10 11.35 6.18
C LEU A 164 -21.00 12.07 5.16
N CYS A 165 -21.13 13.39 5.27
CA CYS A 165 -21.85 14.19 4.29
C CYS A 165 -21.25 14.08 2.88
N ASP A 166 -19.93 14.05 2.75
CA ASP A 166 -19.26 13.82 1.46
C ASP A 166 -19.48 12.38 0.93
N MET A 167 -19.41 11.37 1.80
CA MET A 167 -19.62 9.95 1.45
C MET A 167 -21.03 9.67 0.91
N LEU A 168 -22.05 10.41 1.36
CA LEU A 168 -23.45 10.22 0.94
C LEU A 168 -23.83 10.95 -0.36
N LYS A 169 -22.91 11.72 -0.96
CA LYS A 169 -23.20 12.49 -2.19
C LYS A 169 -23.43 11.57 -3.39
N PRO A 170 -24.31 11.95 -4.34
CA PRO A 170 -24.71 11.11 -5.48
C PRO A 170 -23.59 10.81 -6.49
N ALA A 171 -22.43 11.46 -6.36
CA ALA A 171 -21.34 11.37 -7.32
C ALA A 171 -19.96 11.53 -6.65
N LEU A 172 -19.07 10.57 -6.88
CA LEU A 172 -17.65 10.66 -6.52
C LEU A 172 -16.83 11.05 -7.75
N VAL A 173 -15.92 12.01 -7.61
CA VAL A 173 -15.01 12.43 -8.69
C VAL A 173 -13.78 11.51 -8.68
N ILE A 174 -13.64 10.69 -9.72
CA ILE A 174 -12.47 9.80 -9.93
C ILE A 174 -11.32 10.56 -10.58
N ASP A 175 -11.63 11.45 -11.53
CA ASP A 175 -10.68 12.36 -12.18
C ASP A 175 -11.39 13.66 -12.58
N GLY A 176 -10.66 14.77 -12.53
CA GLY A 176 -11.14 16.09 -12.90
C GLY A 176 -11.23 17.09 -11.75
N GLN A 177 -10.83 16.73 -10.52
CA GLN A 177 -10.95 17.61 -9.35
C GLN A 177 -10.36 19.02 -9.58
N HIS A 178 -9.15 19.13 -10.13
CA HIS A 178 -8.52 20.43 -10.43
C HIS A 178 -9.26 21.23 -11.52
N ARG A 179 -9.91 20.53 -12.47
CA ARG A 179 -10.74 21.15 -13.51
C ARG A 179 -12.06 21.66 -12.93
N LEU A 180 -12.67 20.91 -12.01
CA LEU A 180 -13.90 21.30 -11.30
C LEU A 180 -13.66 22.47 -10.33
N PHE A 181 -12.63 22.41 -9.49
CA PHE A 181 -12.26 23.53 -8.60
C PHE A 181 -11.87 24.78 -9.41
N GLY A 182 -11.11 24.61 -10.50
CA GLY A 182 -10.78 25.69 -11.43
C GLY A 182 -12.03 26.37 -12.00
N ALA A 183 -12.99 25.61 -12.53
CA ALA A 183 -14.26 26.15 -13.01
C ALA A 183 -15.09 26.82 -11.90
N ALA A 184 -15.22 26.18 -10.73
CA ALA A 184 -15.96 26.72 -9.60
C ALA A 184 -15.39 28.07 -9.09
N SER A 185 -14.07 28.27 -9.18
CA SER A 185 -13.43 29.56 -8.87
C SER A 185 -13.68 30.68 -9.88
N VAL A 186 -14.25 30.37 -11.05
CA VAL A 186 -14.48 31.31 -12.15
C VAL A 186 -15.98 31.56 -12.38
N GLU A 187 -16.78 30.52 -12.60
CA GLU A 187 -18.23 30.67 -12.77
C GLU A 187 -19.03 29.38 -12.56
N GLU A 188 -20.21 29.50 -11.96
CA GLU A 188 -21.17 28.41 -11.85
C GLU A 188 -21.76 27.98 -13.21
N ASN A 189 -22.09 26.69 -13.30
CA ASN A 189 -22.76 25.98 -14.40
C ASN A 189 -21.90 25.70 -15.65
N ILE A 190 -20.58 25.94 -15.62
CA ILE A 190 -19.67 25.62 -16.74
C ILE A 190 -19.85 24.15 -17.19
N PRO A 191 -20.09 23.88 -18.49
CA PRO A 191 -20.39 22.54 -18.96
C PRO A 191 -19.11 21.70 -19.12
N PHE A 192 -19.15 20.48 -18.60
CA PHE A 192 -18.09 19.48 -18.78
C PHE A 192 -18.58 18.32 -19.63
N LEU A 193 -17.67 17.76 -20.45
CA LEU A 193 -17.81 16.38 -20.90
C LEU A 193 -17.57 15.48 -19.67
N ALA A 194 -18.47 14.54 -19.41
CA ALA A 194 -18.35 13.60 -18.30
C ALA A 194 -18.39 12.15 -18.80
N CYS A 195 -17.48 11.33 -18.28
CA CYS A 195 -17.55 9.88 -18.34
C CYS A 195 -18.05 9.39 -16.98
N ALA A 196 -19.27 8.87 -16.93
CA ALA A 196 -19.89 8.43 -15.69
C ALA A 196 -20.02 6.90 -15.68
N LEU A 197 -19.47 6.29 -14.64
CA LEU A 197 -19.73 4.92 -14.24
C LEU A 197 -20.99 4.94 -13.36
N VAL A 198 -21.92 4.01 -13.58
CA VAL A 198 -23.21 3.96 -12.88
C VAL A 198 -23.31 2.63 -12.15
N GLU A 199 -23.49 2.68 -10.83
CA GLU A 199 -23.33 1.55 -9.91
C GLU A 199 -22.05 0.71 -10.12
N PRO A 200 -20.86 1.33 -10.26
CA PRO A 200 -19.62 0.55 -10.36
C PRO A 200 -19.25 -0.06 -9.01
N GLU A 201 -18.86 -1.33 -9.03
CA GLU A 201 -18.25 -2.01 -7.89
C GLU A 201 -17.07 -1.18 -7.33
N TRP A 202 -16.87 -1.18 -6.01
CA TRP A 202 -15.84 -0.34 -5.39
C TRP A 202 -14.42 -0.63 -5.94
N ARG A 203 -14.12 -1.90 -6.22
CA ARG A 203 -12.90 -2.33 -6.92
C ARG A 203 -12.71 -1.69 -8.31
N GLU A 204 -13.78 -1.42 -9.06
CA GLU A 204 -13.71 -0.72 -10.35
C GLU A 204 -13.40 0.77 -10.16
N GLN A 205 -13.96 1.40 -9.13
CA GLN A 205 -13.69 2.81 -8.82
C GLN A 205 -12.22 3.02 -8.46
N VAL A 206 -11.66 2.15 -7.60
CA VAL A 206 -10.23 2.16 -7.25
C VAL A 206 -9.35 1.82 -8.47
N PHE A 207 -9.76 0.88 -9.33
CA PHE A 207 -9.06 0.58 -10.59
C PHE A 207 -8.98 1.79 -11.52
N GLN A 208 -10.11 2.46 -11.76
CA GLN A 208 -10.18 3.61 -12.65
C GLN A 208 -9.40 4.79 -12.07
N PHE A 209 -9.53 5.06 -10.76
CA PHE A 209 -8.72 6.05 -10.06
C PHE A 209 -7.22 5.78 -10.24
N ALA A 210 -6.78 4.54 -10.03
CA ALA A 210 -5.37 4.16 -10.20
C ALA A 210 -4.89 4.32 -11.64
N VAL A 211 -5.61 3.74 -12.63
CA VAL A 211 -5.16 3.67 -14.03
C VAL A 211 -5.23 5.02 -14.75
N ILE A 212 -6.18 5.89 -14.41
CA ILE A 212 -6.24 7.26 -14.95
C ILE A 212 -5.09 8.10 -14.37
N ASN A 213 -4.88 8.06 -13.05
CA ASN A 213 -3.91 8.93 -12.38
C ASN A 213 -2.46 8.42 -12.41
N ASP A 214 -2.19 7.14 -12.72
CA ASP A 214 -0.82 6.65 -12.96
C ASP A 214 -0.19 7.28 -14.23
N ARG A 215 -1.03 7.80 -15.14
CA ARG A 215 -0.62 8.31 -16.46
C ARG A 215 -0.49 9.84 -16.55
N ALA A 216 -0.94 10.59 -15.55
CA ALA A 216 -0.94 12.06 -15.55
C ALA A 216 -0.22 12.59 -14.31
N GLU A 217 1.00 13.11 -14.48
CA GLU A 217 1.91 13.64 -13.44
C GLU A 217 1.81 12.83 -12.12
N GLY A 218 2.16 11.55 -12.25
CA GLY A 218 1.51 10.45 -11.52
C GLY A 218 1.34 10.65 -10.01
N ILE A 219 0.12 10.38 -9.54
CA ILE A 219 -0.17 10.26 -8.10
C ILE A 219 0.86 9.33 -7.46
N PRO A 220 1.47 9.70 -6.32
CA PRO A 220 2.42 8.84 -5.63
C PRO A 220 1.82 7.45 -5.40
N LYS A 221 2.42 6.42 -5.99
CA LYS A 221 1.98 5.01 -5.87
C LYS A 221 1.74 4.55 -4.42
N PRO A 222 2.43 5.07 -3.37
CA PRO A 222 2.00 4.99 -1.96
C PRO A 222 0.52 5.30 -1.67
N PHE A 223 -0.06 6.34 -2.28
CA PHE A 223 -1.44 6.75 -2.06
C PHE A 223 -2.44 5.76 -2.67
N ILE A 224 -2.17 5.28 -3.89
CA ILE A 224 -2.96 4.20 -4.52
C ILE A 224 -2.84 2.90 -3.70
N THR A 225 -1.64 2.61 -3.19
CA THR A 225 -1.35 1.46 -2.32
C THR A 225 -2.12 1.53 -1.00
N ALA A 226 -2.15 2.70 -0.36
CA ALA A 226 -2.90 2.94 0.87
C ALA A 226 -4.41 2.88 0.62
N LEU A 227 -4.93 3.54 -0.42
CA LEU A 227 -6.35 3.52 -0.79
C LEU A 227 -6.83 2.10 -1.08
N ALA A 228 -6.07 1.31 -1.82
CA ALA A 228 -6.38 -0.10 -2.08
C ALA A 228 -6.30 -0.95 -0.80
N GLY A 229 -5.27 -0.77 0.04
CA GLY A 229 -5.10 -1.53 1.28
C GLY A 229 -6.05 -1.16 2.43
N MET A 230 -6.60 0.05 2.43
CA MET A 230 -7.54 0.53 3.45
C MET A 230 -9.01 0.33 3.06
N SER A 231 -9.32 0.17 1.77
CA SER A 231 -10.69 0.22 1.27
C SER A 231 -11.16 -1.06 0.55
N LEU A 232 -10.34 -2.11 0.47
CA LEU A 232 -10.66 -3.38 -0.18
C LEU A 232 -10.46 -4.58 0.75
N THR A 233 -11.17 -5.67 0.52
CA THR A 233 -10.89 -6.99 1.12
C THR A 233 -9.67 -7.64 0.46
N GLY A 234 -9.17 -8.75 1.03
CA GLY A 234 -8.07 -9.52 0.42
C GLY A 234 -8.36 -9.97 -1.02
N ASP A 235 -9.60 -10.40 -1.30
CA ASP A 235 -9.96 -10.98 -2.60
C ASP A 235 -10.37 -9.94 -3.63
N GLU A 236 -10.98 -8.83 -3.20
CA GLU A 236 -11.10 -7.62 -4.02
C GLU A 236 -9.71 -7.08 -4.39
N LEU A 237 -8.79 -7.04 -3.43
CA LEU A 237 -7.42 -6.60 -3.63
C LEU A 237 -6.68 -7.57 -4.57
N GLN A 238 -6.92 -8.88 -4.52
CA GLN A 238 -6.34 -9.83 -5.48
C GLN A 238 -6.88 -9.60 -6.90
N LYS A 239 -8.20 -9.48 -7.07
CA LYS A 239 -8.82 -9.26 -8.40
C LYS A 239 -8.46 -7.89 -8.98
N LEU A 240 -8.34 -6.87 -8.13
CA LEU A 240 -7.78 -5.57 -8.50
C LEU A 240 -6.30 -5.71 -8.87
N THR A 241 -5.51 -6.43 -8.07
CA THR A 241 -4.09 -6.72 -8.30
C THR A 241 -3.87 -7.32 -9.68
N GLU A 242 -4.59 -8.37 -10.05
CA GLU A 242 -4.48 -9.01 -11.37
C GLU A 242 -4.74 -8.03 -12.53
N ARG A 243 -5.80 -7.20 -12.41
CA ARG A 243 -6.14 -6.17 -13.42
C ARG A 243 -5.14 -5.00 -13.46
N LEU A 244 -4.65 -4.56 -12.30
CA LEU A 244 -3.59 -3.56 -12.21
C LEU A 244 -2.28 -4.07 -12.83
N SER A 245 -2.01 -5.38 -12.73
CA SER A 245 -0.86 -6.03 -13.39
C SER A 245 -0.97 -5.92 -14.91
N GLN A 246 -2.15 -6.24 -15.45
CA GLN A 246 -2.47 -6.08 -16.88
C GLN A 246 -2.39 -4.61 -17.34
N ALA A 247 -2.63 -3.65 -16.44
CA ALA A 247 -2.48 -2.22 -16.70
C ALA A 247 -1.03 -1.69 -16.56
N GLY A 248 -0.08 -2.52 -16.09
CA GLY A 248 1.34 -2.18 -15.92
C GLY A 248 1.74 -1.64 -14.54
N VAL A 249 0.85 -1.71 -13.55
CA VAL A 249 1.11 -1.21 -12.19
C VAL A 249 1.89 -2.25 -11.37
N GLN A 250 2.86 -1.82 -10.57
CA GLN A 250 3.75 -2.71 -9.82
C GLN A 250 3.16 -3.11 -8.46
N LEU A 251 2.87 -4.41 -8.30
CA LEU A 251 2.02 -4.91 -7.21
C LEU A 251 2.79 -5.49 -6.03
N TRP A 252 4.02 -5.97 -6.28
CA TRP A 252 4.96 -6.34 -5.23
C TRP A 252 5.15 -5.18 -4.22
N GLU A 253 5.05 -3.94 -4.69
CA GLU A 253 5.13 -2.73 -3.87
C GLU A 253 3.93 -2.63 -2.91
N VAL A 254 2.72 -2.96 -3.38
CA VAL A 254 1.50 -2.98 -2.57
C VAL A 254 1.60 -4.03 -1.47
N GLU A 255 1.93 -5.28 -1.82
CA GLU A 255 2.04 -6.38 -0.86
C GLU A 255 3.13 -6.10 0.19
N VAL A 256 4.33 -5.70 -0.25
CA VAL A 256 5.45 -5.41 0.64
C VAL A 256 5.11 -4.29 1.63
N MET A 257 4.43 -3.24 1.17
CA MET A 257 4.11 -2.09 2.03
C MET A 257 2.94 -2.35 2.98
N GLN A 258 1.93 -3.13 2.57
CA GLN A 258 0.88 -3.60 3.47
C GLN A 258 1.47 -4.50 4.57
N ARG A 259 2.27 -5.51 4.20
CA ARG A 259 2.86 -6.43 5.19
C ARG A 259 3.82 -5.72 6.15
N ILE A 260 4.67 -4.81 5.66
CA ILE A 260 5.63 -4.14 6.54
C ILE A 260 5.01 -3.00 7.36
N GLY A 261 4.02 -2.27 6.83
CA GLY A 261 3.44 -1.09 7.51
C GLY A 261 2.15 -1.32 8.30
N LEU A 262 1.32 -2.28 7.88
CA LEU A 262 -0.05 -2.44 8.38
C LEU A 262 -0.29 -3.78 9.11
N PHE A 263 0.56 -4.79 8.90
CA PHE A 263 0.44 -6.06 9.63
C PHE A 263 0.79 -5.89 11.11
N GLN A 264 -0.08 -6.35 12.01
CA GLN A 264 0.01 -6.14 13.47
C GLN A 264 1.33 -6.64 14.07
N GLU A 265 1.84 -7.78 13.61
CA GLU A 265 3.13 -8.31 14.09
C GLU A 265 4.37 -7.58 13.53
N SER A 266 4.20 -6.64 12.60
CA SER A 266 5.36 -5.95 12.02
C SER A 266 6.02 -5.05 13.06
N PRO A 267 7.35 -5.12 13.24
CA PRO A 267 8.09 -4.18 14.11
C PRO A 267 8.08 -2.74 13.56
N PHE A 268 7.52 -2.53 12.35
CA PHE A 268 7.28 -1.23 11.73
C PHE A 268 5.79 -0.87 11.61
N ASN A 269 4.89 -1.63 12.24
CA ASN A 269 3.47 -1.28 12.31
C ASN A 269 3.28 0.13 12.88
N GLY A 270 2.48 0.97 12.23
CA GLY A 270 2.29 2.38 12.60
C GLY A 270 3.51 3.30 12.39
N LEU A 271 4.71 2.76 12.20
CA LEU A 271 5.94 3.56 12.05
C LEU A 271 6.19 4.04 10.61
N ILE A 272 5.34 3.70 9.64
CA ILE A 272 5.51 4.08 8.23
C ILE A 272 4.63 5.28 7.89
N GLU A 273 5.26 6.33 7.35
CA GLU A 273 4.53 7.47 6.81
C GLU A 273 4.08 7.18 5.37
N PHE A 274 2.78 6.97 5.18
CA PHE A 274 2.12 6.76 3.88
C PHE A 274 1.64 8.07 3.22
N LYS A 275 1.61 9.19 3.96
CA LYS A 275 1.19 10.49 3.45
C LYS A 275 2.28 11.12 2.55
N VAL A 276 1.84 11.97 1.63
CA VAL A 276 2.67 12.91 0.85
C VAL A 276 1.97 14.27 0.99
N GLY A 277 2.68 15.29 1.46
CA GLY A 277 2.09 16.40 2.22
C GLY A 277 3.11 17.47 2.64
N ALA A 278 2.88 18.24 3.71
CA ALA A 278 3.56 19.53 3.94
C ALA A 278 3.91 19.97 5.41
N ASN A 279 3.71 19.17 6.48
CA ASN A 279 4.17 19.50 7.85
C ASN A 279 4.41 18.24 8.75
N SER A 280 5.59 17.58 8.71
CA SER A 280 5.99 16.43 9.58
C SER A 280 7.47 16.01 9.54
N GLN A 281 7.87 15.16 10.51
CA GLN A 281 8.86 14.08 10.36
C GLN A 281 8.59 12.82 11.25
N LYS A 282 7.39 12.60 11.83
CA LYS A 282 7.17 11.48 12.79
C LYS A 282 7.50 10.06 12.27
N GLY A 283 7.32 9.77 10.99
CA GLY A 283 7.41 8.40 10.48
C GLY A 283 8.72 8.05 9.75
N LEU A 284 8.86 6.75 9.46
CA LEU A 284 9.82 6.23 8.49
C LEU A 284 9.23 6.41 7.09
N GLY A 285 9.82 7.29 6.28
CA GLY A 285 9.29 7.62 4.95
C GLY A 285 9.19 6.42 4.02
N TYR A 286 7.99 6.21 3.45
CA TYR A 286 7.59 5.10 2.58
C TYR A 286 8.67 4.54 1.65
N GLN A 287 9.37 5.39 0.89
CA GLN A 287 10.37 4.96 -0.10
C GLN A 287 11.56 4.19 0.53
N THR A 288 11.89 4.51 1.78
CA THR A 288 12.87 3.74 2.58
C THR A 288 12.36 2.35 2.83
N MET A 289 11.14 2.24 3.35
CA MET A 289 10.53 0.99 3.78
C MET A 289 10.25 0.07 2.59
N LYS A 290 9.84 0.63 1.46
CA LYS A 290 9.78 -0.07 0.17
C LYS A 290 11.13 -0.61 -0.25
N THR A 291 12.19 0.20 -0.21
CA THR A 291 13.55 -0.25 -0.59
C THR A 291 14.05 -1.35 0.34
N LEU A 292 13.78 -1.20 1.63
CA LEU A 292 14.13 -2.12 2.71
C LEU A 292 13.40 -3.46 2.53
N GLY A 293 12.10 -3.46 2.26
CA GLY A 293 11.28 -4.64 1.98
C GLY A 293 11.58 -5.32 0.64
N LYS A 294 11.82 -4.54 -0.43
CA LYS A 294 12.20 -5.04 -1.76
C LYS A 294 13.44 -5.95 -1.69
N GLN A 295 14.39 -5.66 -0.81
CA GLN A 295 15.57 -6.52 -0.62
C GLN A 295 15.26 -7.91 -0.06
N TRP A 296 14.13 -8.09 0.62
CA TRP A 296 13.63 -9.41 1.06
C TRP A 296 12.75 -10.03 -0.01
N TYR A 297 11.79 -9.28 -0.56
CA TYR A 297 10.88 -9.77 -1.59
C TYR A 297 11.62 -10.21 -2.87
N GLU A 298 12.65 -9.47 -3.28
CA GLU A 298 13.51 -9.78 -4.43
C GLU A 298 14.93 -10.22 -4.00
N PRO A 299 15.13 -11.46 -3.52
CA PRO A 299 16.44 -11.96 -3.07
C PRO A 299 17.46 -12.16 -4.22
N SER A 300 17.16 -11.68 -5.44
CA SER A 300 17.88 -11.96 -6.68
C SER A 300 19.38 -11.65 -6.59
N LYS A 301 19.74 -10.56 -5.89
CA LYS A 301 21.10 -10.03 -5.69
C LYS A 301 21.71 -10.36 -4.31
N ASN A 302 21.01 -11.13 -3.46
CA ASN A 302 21.35 -11.30 -2.05
C ASN A 302 21.82 -12.72 -1.73
N ALA A 303 23.10 -12.90 -1.40
CA ALA A 303 23.69 -14.23 -1.17
C ALA A 303 23.17 -14.95 0.09
N ALA A 304 22.75 -14.21 1.13
CA ALA A 304 22.15 -14.83 2.32
C ALA A 304 20.74 -15.36 2.03
N LEU A 305 19.92 -14.58 1.31
CA LEU A 305 18.57 -15.01 0.96
C LEU A 305 18.57 -16.08 -0.16
N ASP A 306 19.51 -16.02 -1.10
CA ASP A 306 19.75 -17.10 -2.08
C ASP A 306 20.14 -18.42 -1.38
N GLN A 307 20.92 -18.35 -0.29
CA GLN A 307 21.21 -19.50 0.57
C GLN A 307 19.98 -19.97 1.35
N LEU A 308 19.16 -19.08 1.92
CA LEU A 308 17.91 -19.47 2.60
C LEU A 308 16.91 -20.14 1.66
N MET A 309 16.69 -19.61 0.46
CA MET A 309 15.83 -20.25 -0.55
C MET A 309 16.31 -21.67 -0.91
N ARG A 310 17.63 -21.89 -1.00
CA ARG A 310 18.20 -23.24 -1.19
C ARG A 310 17.95 -24.13 0.03
N MET A 311 18.21 -23.62 1.22
CA MET A 311 17.97 -24.33 2.49
C MET A 311 16.50 -24.76 2.61
N LEU A 312 15.54 -23.92 2.23
CA LEU A 312 14.11 -24.24 2.25
C LEU A 312 13.70 -25.22 1.15
N TYR A 313 13.95 -24.88 -0.12
CA TYR A 313 13.28 -25.54 -1.24
C TYR A 313 14.13 -26.59 -1.98
N GLN A 314 15.46 -26.61 -1.81
CA GLN A 314 16.31 -27.55 -2.54
C GLN A 314 16.14 -28.97 -1.97
N LYS A 315 15.49 -29.84 -2.75
CA LYS A 315 15.20 -31.22 -2.36
C LYS A 315 16.46 -32.05 -2.05
N THR A 316 16.31 -32.97 -1.10
CA THR A 316 17.29 -34.01 -0.76
C THR A 316 17.43 -35.08 -1.87
N ASP A 317 16.46 -35.18 -2.79
CA ASP A 317 16.51 -36.05 -3.98
C ASP A 317 17.57 -35.65 -5.04
N GLY A 318 18.34 -34.59 -4.78
CA GLY A 318 19.38 -34.06 -5.67
C GLY A 318 18.88 -33.23 -6.85
N LYS A 319 17.56 -33.15 -7.09
CA LYS A 319 16.99 -32.36 -8.18
C LYS A 319 16.95 -30.88 -7.79
N LYS A 320 17.97 -30.14 -8.24
CA LYS A 320 18.04 -28.68 -8.11
C LYS A 320 16.83 -28.03 -8.79
N LEU A 321 16.00 -27.34 -8.02
CA LEU A 321 14.98 -26.45 -8.55
C LEU A 321 15.64 -25.29 -9.32
N SER A 322 14.92 -24.72 -10.29
CA SER A 322 15.37 -23.50 -10.95
C SER A 322 15.32 -22.31 -9.98
N LYS A 323 16.18 -21.30 -10.17
CA LYS A 323 16.12 -20.08 -9.36
C LYS A 323 14.77 -19.35 -9.50
N LYS A 324 14.15 -19.39 -10.69
CA LYS A 324 12.78 -18.87 -10.92
C LYS A 324 11.74 -19.59 -10.04
N THR A 325 11.77 -20.92 -10.00
CA THR A 325 10.83 -21.72 -9.18
C THR A 325 11.03 -21.51 -7.68
N MET A 326 12.27 -21.33 -7.21
CA MET A 326 12.55 -20.99 -5.81
C MET A 326 12.08 -19.56 -5.47
N PHE A 327 12.26 -18.61 -6.39
CA PHE A 327 11.81 -17.22 -6.25
C PHE A 327 10.27 -17.11 -6.22
N GLN A 328 9.57 -17.86 -7.08
CA GLN A 328 8.10 -17.98 -7.05
C GLN A 328 7.58 -18.54 -5.72
N LYS A 329 8.27 -19.53 -5.12
CA LYS A 329 7.92 -20.05 -3.78
C LYS A 329 8.23 -19.08 -2.65
N TRP A 330 9.31 -18.31 -2.78
CA TRP A 330 9.70 -17.29 -1.81
C TRP A 330 8.69 -16.12 -1.76
N GLN A 331 8.09 -15.80 -2.91
CA GLN A 331 7.06 -14.78 -3.11
C GLN A 331 5.62 -15.34 -3.06
N ASP A 332 5.43 -16.58 -2.60
CA ASP A 332 4.10 -17.21 -2.51
C ASP A 332 3.26 -16.46 -1.45
N PRO A 333 2.13 -15.82 -1.83
CA PRO A 333 1.32 -15.00 -0.92
C PRO A 333 0.60 -15.82 0.15
N THR A 334 0.64 -17.16 0.06
CA THR A 334 0.13 -18.11 1.06
C THR A 334 1.24 -18.55 2.01
N ALA A 335 2.44 -18.85 1.49
CA ALA A 335 3.53 -19.42 2.29
C ALA A 335 4.31 -18.39 3.11
N LEU A 336 4.31 -17.12 2.67
CA LEU A 336 4.88 -15.95 3.34
C LEU A 336 6.34 -16.11 3.81
N ASP A 337 7.13 -16.94 3.12
CA ASP A 337 8.51 -17.23 3.54
C ASP A 337 9.34 -15.95 3.62
N TRP A 338 9.32 -15.10 2.58
CA TRP A 338 10.08 -13.83 2.58
C TRP A 338 9.77 -12.96 3.80
N PHE A 339 8.50 -12.89 4.19
CA PHE A 339 8.02 -12.06 5.29
C PHE A 339 8.26 -12.73 6.65
N THR A 340 8.25 -14.06 6.72
CA THR A 340 8.61 -14.83 7.92
C THR A 340 10.06 -14.53 8.35
N PHE A 341 11.01 -14.55 7.40
CA PHE A 341 12.42 -14.22 7.68
C PHE A 341 12.62 -12.72 7.96
N PHE A 342 11.86 -11.85 7.29
CA PHE A 342 11.82 -10.41 7.55
C PHE A 342 11.43 -10.10 9.01
N LEU A 343 10.31 -10.69 9.46
CA LEU A 343 9.80 -10.50 10.83
C LEU A 343 10.79 -11.01 11.87
N GLU A 344 11.35 -12.21 11.70
CA GLU A 344 12.31 -12.78 12.64
C GLU A 344 13.58 -11.91 12.80
N PHE A 345 14.08 -11.32 11.73
CA PHE A 345 15.17 -10.35 11.82
C PHE A 345 14.74 -9.08 12.56
N TRP A 346 13.74 -8.36 12.03
CA TRP A 346 13.43 -7.03 12.54
C TRP A 346 12.75 -7.04 13.92
N LYS A 347 11.99 -8.08 14.29
CA LYS A 347 11.49 -8.25 15.67
C LYS A 347 12.64 -8.39 16.66
N LYS A 348 13.70 -9.15 16.36
CA LYS A 348 14.90 -9.23 17.23
C LYS A 348 15.65 -7.90 17.32
N VAL A 349 15.74 -7.15 16.22
CA VAL A 349 16.32 -5.79 16.22
C VAL A 349 15.51 -4.87 17.13
N GLN A 350 14.18 -4.85 16.99
CA GLN A 350 13.27 -4.09 17.84
C GLN A 350 13.39 -4.53 19.32
N GLN A 351 13.29 -5.82 19.64
CA GLN A 351 13.42 -6.36 20.99
C GLN A 351 14.74 -5.96 21.67
N LYS A 352 15.85 -5.91 20.93
CA LYS A 352 17.15 -5.47 21.48
C LYS A 352 17.23 -3.95 21.67
N PHE A 353 16.66 -3.15 20.77
CA PHE A 353 16.94 -1.71 20.69
C PHE A 353 15.80 -0.78 21.14
N ALA A 354 14.54 -1.26 21.18
CA ALA A 354 13.40 -0.52 21.74
C ALA A 354 13.55 -0.25 23.25
N PRO A 355 13.93 -1.22 24.11
CA PRO A 355 14.16 -0.96 25.55
C PRO A 355 15.32 0.01 25.82
N LEU A 356 16.16 0.25 24.81
CA LEU A 356 17.27 1.21 24.87
C LEU A 356 16.88 2.60 24.37
N GLY A 357 15.60 2.82 24.02
CA GLY A 357 15.08 4.09 23.50
C GLY A 357 15.56 4.41 22.08
N MET A 358 15.90 3.39 21.29
CA MET A 358 16.43 3.58 19.93
C MET A 358 15.46 3.20 18.82
N TRP A 359 14.36 2.50 19.12
CA TRP A 359 13.31 2.12 18.16
C TRP A 359 12.20 3.18 18.06
N VAL A 360 12.61 4.42 17.82
CA VAL A 360 11.73 5.56 17.52
C VAL A 360 12.24 6.17 16.20
N PRO A 361 11.38 6.44 15.20
CA PRO A 361 11.81 7.08 13.95
C PRO A 361 12.67 8.31 14.21
N HIS A 362 13.83 8.40 13.57
CA HIS A 362 14.86 9.45 13.73
C HIS A 362 15.46 9.64 15.13
N GLY A 363 14.89 9.04 16.19
CA GLY A 363 15.36 9.11 17.58
C GLY A 363 16.69 8.39 17.85
N SER A 364 17.18 7.61 16.89
CA SER A 364 18.54 7.07 16.87
C SER A 364 19.07 6.97 15.44
N GLN A 365 20.39 6.87 15.27
CA GLN A 365 20.98 6.69 13.93
C GLN A 365 20.58 5.35 13.29
N LEU A 366 20.16 4.35 14.08
CA LEU A 366 19.60 3.09 13.58
C LEU A 366 18.29 3.33 12.83
N MET A 367 17.37 4.11 13.42
CA MET A 367 16.06 4.44 12.87
C MET A 367 16.09 5.63 11.89
N THR A 368 17.21 5.81 11.21
CA THR A 368 17.30 6.67 10.03
C THR A 368 17.19 5.83 8.76
N ALA A 369 16.76 6.43 7.65
CA ALA A 369 16.60 5.72 6.39
C ALA A 369 17.87 4.97 5.93
N VAL A 370 19.04 5.60 6.08
CA VAL A 370 20.33 4.99 5.73
C VAL A 370 20.84 4.03 6.80
N GLY A 371 20.51 4.26 8.08
CA GLY A 371 20.81 3.35 9.18
C GLY A 371 20.16 1.98 8.98
N LEU A 372 18.83 1.94 8.80
CA LEU A 372 18.07 0.71 8.58
C LEU A 372 18.59 -0.08 7.37
N LEU A 373 18.75 0.61 6.22
CA LEU A 373 19.18 -0.02 4.97
C LEU A 373 20.59 -0.62 5.06
N ILE A 374 21.57 0.10 5.60
CA ILE A 374 22.97 -0.37 5.66
C ILE A 374 23.17 -1.38 6.79
N PHE A 375 22.42 -1.30 7.89
CA PHE A 375 22.43 -2.31 8.95
C PHE A 375 21.92 -3.66 8.44
N GLN A 376 20.83 -3.65 7.68
CA GLN A 376 20.32 -4.82 6.96
C GLN A 376 21.29 -5.34 5.89
N GLU A 377 21.91 -4.45 5.11
CA GLU A 377 22.86 -4.85 4.06
C GLU A 377 24.09 -5.57 4.65
N VAL A 378 24.66 -5.03 5.73
CA VAL A 378 25.80 -5.66 6.43
C VAL A 378 25.38 -6.97 7.10
N PHE A 379 24.17 -7.07 7.67
CA PHE A 379 23.63 -8.36 8.12
C PHE A 379 23.65 -9.38 7.00
N PHE A 380 23.11 -9.08 5.81
CA PHE A 380 23.08 -10.04 4.69
C PHE A 380 24.48 -10.48 4.25
N ILE A 381 25.45 -9.56 4.18
CA ILE A 381 26.85 -9.89 3.82
C ILE A 381 27.45 -10.88 4.83
N LYS A 382 27.27 -10.64 6.14
CA LYS A 382 27.84 -11.49 7.20
C LYS A 382 27.04 -12.80 7.39
N ALA A 383 25.72 -12.77 7.24
CA ALA A 383 24.83 -13.92 7.37
C ALA A 383 25.08 -14.96 6.28
N SER A 384 25.40 -14.55 5.04
CA SER A 384 25.70 -15.49 3.95
C SER A 384 26.83 -16.46 4.32
N GLY A 385 27.92 -15.95 4.92
CA GLY A 385 29.05 -16.78 5.36
C GLY A 385 28.75 -17.63 6.59
N MET A 386 27.79 -17.25 7.42
CA MET A 386 27.35 -18.05 8.57
C MET A 386 26.39 -19.17 8.15
N LEU A 387 25.45 -18.90 7.24
CA LEU A 387 24.50 -19.88 6.70
C LEU A 387 25.16 -20.91 5.79
N SER A 388 26.27 -20.59 5.12
CA SER A 388 27.06 -21.56 4.34
C SER A 388 27.84 -22.55 5.19
N MET A 389 28.01 -22.31 6.49
CA MET A 389 28.65 -23.23 7.45
C MET A 389 27.66 -24.18 8.13
N VAL A 390 26.35 -24.07 7.83
CA VAL A 390 25.33 -24.95 8.41
C VAL A 390 25.14 -26.17 7.53
N GLU A 391 25.67 -27.30 7.98
CA GLU A 391 25.23 -28.61 7.50
C GLU A 391 23.81 -28.87 8.04
N LEU A 392 22.80 -28.67 7.18
CA LEU A 392 21.48 -29.23 7.43
C LEU A 392 21.60 -30.75 7.38
N GLN A 393 21.16 -31.43 8.44
CA GLN A 393 21.02 -32.88 8.44
C GLN A 393 19.79 -33.28 7.61
N ASP A 394 19.64 -34.57 7.30
CA ASP A 394 18.42 -35.10 6.65
C ASP A 394 17.25 -35.13 7.65
N VAL A 395 16.75 -33.94 7.99
CA VAL A 395 15.57 -33.69 8.81
C VAL A 395 14.32 -33.82 7.94
N ASP A 396 13.23 -34.36 8.51
CA ASP A 396 12.00 -34.60 7.78
C ASP A 396 11.38 -33.28 7.24
N SER A 397 10.69 -33.42 6.13
CA SER A 397 10.10 -32.39 5.30
C SER A 397 9.13 -31.45 6.04
N SER A 398 8.47 -31.91 7.12
CA SER A 398 7.60 -31.08 7.97
C SER A 398 8.39 -30.06 8.80
N ASP A 399 9.49 -30.51 9.41
CA ASP A 399 10.17 -29.77 10.48
C ASP A 399 11.28 -28.86 9.93
N ARG A 400 11.70 -29.11 8.68
CA ARG A 400 12.77 -28.39 7.98
C ARG A 400 12.62 -26.86 8.01
N LYS A 401 11.42 -26.30 7.78
CA LYS A 401 11.20 -24.82 7.88
C LYS A 401 11.48 -24.32 9.30
N ALA A 402 11.04 -25.05 10.32
CA ALA A 402 11.26 -24.69 11.72
C ALA A 402 12.74 -24.80 12.14
N GLU A 403 13.49 -25.80 11.66
CA GLU A 403 14.93 -25.90 11.91
C GLU A 403 15.72 -24.77 11.22
N ILE A 404 15.36 -24.43 9.98
CA ILE A 404 15.99 -23.32 9.24
C ILE A 404 15.69 -21.99 9.94
N MET A 405 14.45 -21.75 10.39
CA MET A 405 14.11 -20.58 11.20
C MET A 405 14.91 -20.56 12.51
N LYS A 406 14.99 -21.66 13.26
CA LYS A 406 15.78 -21.79 14.50
C LYS A 406 17.29 -21.59 14.28
N THR A 407 17.79 -21.94 13.11
CA THR A 407 19.18 -21.70 12.69
C THR A 407 19.40 -20.23 12.36
N TYR A 408 18.52 -19.66 11.54
CA TYR A 408 18.54 -18.26 11.15
C TYR A 408 18.42 -17.33 12.36
N SER A 409 17.53 -17.64 13.30
CA SER A 409 17.35 -16.99 14.60
C SER A 409 18.68 -16.76 15.32
N LYS A 410 19.52 -17.81 15.43
CA LYS A 410 20.87 -17.75 16.04
C LYS A 410 21.85 -16.91 15.23
N VAL A 411 21.73 -16.89 13.90
CA VAL A 411 22.56 -16.07 13.01
C VAL A 411 22.22 -14.58 13.19
N VAL A 412 20.93 -14.26 13.38
CA VAL A 412 20.49 -12.92 13.78
C VAL A 412 21.03 -12.58 15.18
N ASP A 413 20.84 -13.43 16.19
CA ASP A 413 21.30 -13.16 17.56
C ASP A 413 22.81 -12.88 17.61
N LYS A 414 23.62 -13.74 17.00
CA LYS A 414 25.09 -13.58 16.90
C LYS A 414 25.51 -12.33 16.12
N TYR A 415 24.72 -11.88 15.14
CA TYR A 415 24.95 -10.59 14.48
C TYR A 415 24.65 -9.44 15.43
N LEU A 416 23.47 -9.45 16.06
CA LEU A 416 23.02 -8.39 16.96
C LEU A 416 23.90 -8.26 18.20
N GLU A 417 24.44 -9.35 18.75
CA GLU A 417 25.40 -9.37 19.88
C GLU A 417 26.54 -8.34 19.72
N LYS A 418 27.02 -8.12 18.49
CA LYS A 418 28.12 -7.18 18.18
C LYS A 418 27.75 -5.70 18.35
N PHE A 419 26.47 -5.37 18.38
CA PHE A 419 25.99 -3.99 18.37
C PHE A 419 25.48 -3.54 19.74
N GLU A 420 25.88 -2.32 20.12
CA GLU A 420 25.55 -1.67 21.40
C GLU A 420 24.95 -0.29 21.14
N LYS A 421 24.26 0.29 22.15
CA LYS A 421 23.69 1.65 22.08
C LYS A 421 24.68 2.70 21.58
N LYS A 422 25.95 2.63 22.02
CA LYS A 422 27.02 3.56 21.64
C LYS A 422 27.30 3.65 20.13
N HIS A 423 26.93 2.63 19.34
CA HIS A 423 27.13 2.60 17.88
C HIS A 423 26.08 3.40 17.11
N PHE A 424 24.93 3.72 17.74
CA PHE A 424 23.80 4.40 17.09
C PHE A 424 23.42 5.73 17.75
N THR A 425 24.08 6.13 18.85
CA THR A 425 23.84 7.43 19.52
C THR A 425 24.80 8.54 19.10
N LYS A 426 25.95 8.25 18.49
CA LYS A 426 26.87 9.29 18.01
C LYS A 426 26.36 9.89 16.68
N PRO A 427 26.21 11.23 16.57
CA PRO A 427 25.70 11.86 15.36
C PRO A 427 26.71 11.84 14.20
N TRP A 428 26.21 11.62 12.99
CA TRP A 428 27.03 11.58 11.77
C TRP A 428 27.31 12.98 11.18
N ARG A 429 28.28 13.06 10.25
CA ARG A 429 28.62 14.26 9.47
C ARG A 429 27.57 14.56 8.39
N GLY A 430 26.35 14.87 8.82
CA GLY A 430 25.22 15.19 7.94
C GLY A 430 24.57 13.94 7.36
N SER A 431 23.86 14.10 6.23
CA SER A 431 23.14 13.01 5.58
C SER A 431 24.10 12.05 4.87
N LEU A 432 24.20 10.82 5.39
CA LEU A 432 24.94 9.73 4.74
C LEU A 432 24.18 9.09 3.56
N ASN A 433 23.05 9.66 3.10
CA ASN A 433 22.21 9.07 2.04
C ASN A 433 22.80 9.19 0.61
N HIS A 434 24.12 9.29 0.49
CA HIS A 434 24.90 9.37 -0.75
C HIS A 434 25.88 8.17 -0.85
N PRO A 435 26.45 7.85 -2.03
CA PRO A 435 27.24 6.62 -2.20
C PRO A 435 28.40 6.46 -1.23
N ASP A 436 29.20 7.51 -1.01
CA ASP A 436 30.37 7.45 -0.12
C ASP A 436 29.97 7.32 1.36
N GLY A 437 28.92 8.03 1.80
CA GLY A 437 28.35 7.89 3.14
C GLY A 437 27.80 6.49 3.41
N LYS A 438 27.15 5.88 2.42
CA LYS A 438 26.70 4.48 2.46
C LYS A 438 27.87 3.50 2.49
N ALA A 439 28.95 3.76 1.75
CA ALA A 439 30.17 2.96 1.80
C ALA A 439 30.84 3.02 3.18
N ALA A 440 31.13 4.21 3.69
CA ALA A 440 31.76 4.37 5.00
C ALA A 440 30.89 3.79 6.14
N LEU A 441 29.56 3.91 6.07
CA LEU A 441 28.67 3.29 7.07
C LEU A 441 28.66 1.76 6.99
N ARG A 442 28.73 1.18 5.79
CA ARG A 442 28.86 -0.26 5.57
C ARG A 442 30.17 -0.79 6.17
N ASP A 443 31.27 -0.07 5.94
CA ASP A 443 32.58 -0.42 6.48
C ASP A 443 32.59 -0.32 8.02
N TYR A 444 32.00 0.74 8.60
CA TYR A 444 31.87 0.91 10.06
C TYR A 444 31.05 -0.20 10.74
N PHE A 445 29.89 -0.57 10.19
CA PHE A 445 29.09 -1.68 10.71
C PHE A 445 29.78 -3.04 10.46
N GLY A 446 30.56 -3.16 9.38
CA GLY A 446 31.42 -4.32 9.11
C GLY A 446 32.51 -4.51 10.17
N ASP A 447 33.25 -3.44 10.46
CA ASP A 447 34.29 -3.39 11.49
C ASP A 447 33.75 -3.71 12.89
N ILE A 448 32.57 -3.18 13.25
CA ILE A 448 31.89 -3.53 14.51
C ILE A 448 31.66 -5.04 14.61
N TYR A 449 31.14 -5.66 13.55
CA TYR A 449 30.84 -7.08 13.54
C TYR A 449 32.12 -7.93 13.63
N ASP A 450 33.16 -7.55 12.90
CA ASP A 450 34.47 -8.24 12.88
C ASP A 450 35.31 -7.97 14.14
N GLY A 451 34.95 -6.97 14.95
CA GLY A 451 35.66 -6.60 16.19
C GLY A 451 36.88 -5.69 15.97
N LEU A 452 36.88 -4.92 14.87
CA LEU A 452 37.96 -4.02 14.47
C LEU A 452 37.80 -2.60 15.06
N SER A 453 38.87 -1.80 15.04
CA SER A 453 38.86 -0.47 15.67
C SER A 453 38.12 0.56 14.82
N THR A 454 36.93 0.95 15.28
CA THR A 454 36.08 1.93 14.57
C THR A 454 36.58 3.38 14.65
N THR A 455 37.69 3.65 15.34
CA THR A 455 38.20 5.01 15.66
C THR A 455 38.55 5.85 14.44
N ASN A 456 38.81 5.22 13.30
CA ASN A 456 39.38 5.89 12.12
C ASN A 456 38.32 6.30 11.09
N HIS A 457 37.05 5.97 11.33
CA HIS A 457 35.94 6.28 10.44
C HIS A 457 35.57 7.76 10.49
N LYS A 458 35.66 8.44 9.34
CA LYS A 458 35.31 9.87 9.17
C LYS A 458 33.79 10.14 9.20
N LEU A 459 33.01 9.24 9.78
CA LEU A 459 31.55 9.29 9.87
C LEU A 459 31.04 10.28 10.92
N PHE A 460 31.74 10.38 12.06
CA PHE A 460 31.30 11.18 13.21
C PHE A 460 31.80 12.60 13.09
N ARG A 461 30.99 13.58 13.51
CA ARG A 461 31.47 14.95 13.71
C ARG A 461 32.63 14.93 14.71
N ASP A 462 33.63 15.78 14.50
CA ASP A 462 34.64 16.03 15.52
C ASP A 462 33.94 16.71 16.72
N GLU A 463 34.27 16.27 17.94
CA GLU A 463 33.68 16.76 19.21
C GLU A 463 34.38 18.04 19.72
#